data_AF-A0A285ZWM4-F1
#
_entry.id   AF-A0A285ZWM4-F1
#
_cell.length_a   1.000
_cell.length_b   1.000
_cell.length_c   1.000
_cell.angle_alpha   90.00
_cell.angle_beta   90.00
_cell.angle_gamma   90.00
#
_symmetry.space_group_name_H-M   'P 1'
#
loop_
_entity.id
_entity.type
_entity.pdbx_description
1 polymer ?
#
loop_
_entity_poly.entity_id
_entity_poly.type
_entity_poly.pdbx_seq_one_letter_code
_entity_poly.pdbx_strand_id
1 'polypeptide(L)'
;MANFIFAQMSLPLRITFNGQDYSYTILSKKIERDTSEIKIELNGEELTISRNTLGEWDILERTIEDEHGLLKEIARNVALRYRLR
;
A
#
# COMPACT_ATOMS: atom_id res chain seq x y z
N MET A 1 2.02 24.80 17.73
CA MET A 1 2.78 24.58 16.50
C MET A 1 2.28 23.28 15.88
N ALA A 2 1.61 23.33 14.73
CA ALA A 2 1.15 22.14 14.03
C ALA A 2 2.05 21.97 12.79
N ASN A 3 2.89 20.95 12.80
CA ASN A 3 3.67 20.55 11.63
C ASN A 3 2.71 19.88 10.64
N PHE A 4 2.17 20.65 9.72
CA PHE A 4 1.57 20.13 8.51
C PHE A 4 2.69 19.86 7.51
N ILE A 5 3.21 18.64 7.51
CA ILE A 5 4.01 18.16 6.38
C ILE A 5 2.99 17.81 5.30
N PHE A 6 3.00 18.58 4.22
CA PHE A 6 2.27 18.27 3.00
C PHE A 6 2.88 17.00 2.38
N ALA A 7 2.41 15.84 2.82
CA ALA A 7 2.51 14.64 2.01
C ALA A 7 1.76 14.95 0.70
N GLN A 8 2.52 14.91 -0.38
CA GLN A 8 2.11 15.00 -1.78
C GLN A 8 0.65 14.56 -1.99
N MET A 9 -0.22 15.46 -2.50
CA MET A 9 -1.69 15.39 -2.57
C MET A 9 -2.31 14.09 -3.14
N SER A 10 -2.12 12.95 -2.50
CA SER A 10 -2.91 11.75 -2.72
C SER A 10 -3.85 11.60 -1.52
N LEU A 11 -5.14 11.45 -1.80
CA LEU A 11 -6.12 11.22 -0.75
C LEU A 11 -5.82 9.86 -0.11
N PRO A 12 -5.78 9.77 1.24
CA PRO A 12 -5.55 8.50 1.91
C PRO A 12 -6.63 7.49 1.51
N LEU A 13 -6.19 6.28 1.21
CA LEU A 13 -7.04 5.14 0.93
C LEU A 13 -7.36 4.44 2.25
N ARG A 14 -8.50 3.73 2.27
CA ARG A 14 -8.99 3.03 3.46
C ARG A 14 -9.31 1.58 3.18
N ILE A 15 -9.06 0.74 4.17
CA ILE A 15 -9.49 -0.65 4.19
C ILE A 15 -9.96 -0.99 5.61
N THR A 16 -11.07 -1.72 5.70
CA THR A 16 -11.50 -2.34 6.95
C THR A 16 -10.95 -3.76 7.00
N PHE A 17 -10.17 -4.07 8.02
CA PHE A 17 -9.54 -5.36 8.21
C PHE A 17 -9.72 -5.82 9.66
N ASN A 18 -10.23 -7.03 9.88
CA ASN A 18 -10.56 -7.55 11.22
C ASN A 18 -11.40 -6.60 12.09
N GLY A 19 -12.33 -5.84 11.47
CA GLY A 19 -13.21 -4.90 12.18
C GLY A 19 -12.54 -3.58 12.57
N GLN A 20 -11.29 -3.35 12.17
CA GLN A 20 -10.58 -2.10 12.36
C GLN A 20 -10.34 -1.41 11.01
N ASP A 21 -10.49 -0.09 10.99
CA ASP A 21 -10.21 0.73 9.81
C ASP A 21 -8.74 1.15 9.79
N TYR A 22 -8.11 0.93 8.65
CA TYR A 22 -6.73 1.33 8.36
C TYR A 22 -6.73 2.35 7.23
N SER A 23 -5.83 3.32 7.31
CA SER A 23 -5.61 4.31 6.27
C SER A 23 -4.16 4.22 5.77
N TYR A 24 -3.98 4.30 4.46
CA TYR A 24 -2.66 4.27 3.82
C TYR A 24 -2.61 5.22 2.62
N THR A 25 -1.43 5.70 2.28
CA THR A 25 -1.23 6.71 1.22
C THR A 25 -0.41 6.12 0.08
N ILE A 26 -0.75 6.43 -1.16
CA ILE A 26 0.07 6.04 -2.32
C ILE A 26 1.14 7.10 -2.55
N LEU A 27 2.40 6.68 -2.54
CA LEU A 27 3.57 7.53 -2.74
C LEU A 27 4.07 7.51 -4.20
N SER A 28 3.81 6.41 -4.93
CA SER A 28 4.15 6.32 -6.35
C SER A 28 3.34 7.31 -7.19
N LYS A 29 4.04 8.18 -7.94
CA LYS A 29 3.42 9.24 -8.74
C LYS A 29 2.67 8.74 -9.98
N LYS A 30 3.13 7.64 -10.58
CA LYS A 30 2.59 7.07 -11.81
C LYS A 30 2.52 5.55 -11.64
N ILE A 31 1.33 4.99 -11.87
CA ILE A 31 1.08 3.55 -11.81
C ILE A 31 0.43 3.15 -13.13
N GLU A 32 1.11 2.29 -13.88
CA GLU A 32 0.74 1.82 -15.21
C GLU A 32 0.78 0.29 -15.28
N ARG A 33 0.40 -0.28 -16.43
CA ARG A 33 0.26 -1.74 -16.58
C ARG A 33 1.57 -2.52 -16.40
N ASP A 34 2.70 -1.87 -16.66
CA ASP A 34 4.06 -2.41 -16.56
C ASP A 34 4.72 -2.08 -15.21
N THR A 35 4.01 -1.39 -14.31
CA THR A 35 4.51 -1.14 -12.96
C THR A 35 4.72 -2.46 -12.24
N SER A 36 5.91 -2.63 -11.68
CA SER A 36 6.30 -3.80 -10.87
C SER A 36 6.38 -3.48 -9.38
N GLU A 37 6.44 -2.19 -9.01
CA GLU A 37 6.62 -1.72 -7.64
C GLU A 37 5.78 -0.48 -7.37
N ILE A 38 5.14 -0.44 -6.19
CA ILE A 38 4.33 0.67 -5.71
C ILE A 38 4.74 0.99 -4.28
N LYS A 39 5.12 2.24 -4.03
CA LYS A 39 5.41 2.72 -2.70
C LYS A 39 4.15 3.22 -2.03
N ILE A 40 3.95 2.82 -0.77
CA ILE A 40 2.87 3.28 0.09
C ILE A 40 3.42 3.76 1.43
N GLU A 41 2.64 4.58 2.12
CA GLU A 41 2.85 4.92 3.53
C GLU A 41 1.73 4.30 4.37
N LEU A 42 2.07 3.56 5.42
CA LEU A 42 1.15 3.02 6.41
C LEU A 42 1.70 3.33 7.81
N ASN A 43 0.91 3.99 8.66
CA ASN A 43 1.31 4.37 10.03
C ASN A 43 2.65 5.16 10.13
N GLY A 44 2.99 5.92 9.09
CA GLY A 44 4.25 6.67 9.01
C GLY A 44 5.45 5.84 8.52
N GLU A 45 5.25 4.58 8.15
CA GLU A 45 6.26 3.70 7.55
C GLU A 45 6.08 3.61 6.04
N GLU A 46 7.18 3.74 5.29
CA GLU A 46 7.18 3.49 3.85
C GLU A 46 7.33 1.99 3.58
N LEU A 47 6.42 1.45 2.77
CA LEU A 47 6.41 0.05 2.36
C LEU A 47 6.39 -0.05 0.84
N THR A 48 6.95 -1.13 0.30
CA THR A 48 7.02 -1.42 -1.13
C THR A 48 6.13 -2.62 -1.45
N ILE A 49 5.06 -2.38 -2.20
CA ILE A 49 4.28 -3.45 -2.83
C ILE A 49 4.99 -3.83 -4.13
N SER A 50 5.39 -5.08 -4.28
CA SER A 50 6.03 -5.63 -5.47
C SER A 50 5.18 -6.72 -6.11
N ARG A 51 5.34 -6.89 -7.42
CA ARG A 51 4.76 -8.02 -8.15
C ARG A 51 5.75 -9.18 -8.18
N ASN A 52 5.32 -10.35 -7.72
CA ASN A 52 6.13 -11.57 -7.76
C ASN A 52 6.13 -12.21 -9.17
N THR A 53 6.93 -13.26 -9.35
CA THR A 53 7.05 -13.98 -10.64
C THR A 53 5.77 -14.71 -11.06
N LEU A 54 4.84 -14.95 -10.13
CA LEU A 54 3.53 -15.52 -10.39
C LEU A 54 2.49 -14.46 -10.77
N GLY A 55 2.87 -13.19 -10.75
CA GLY A 55 2.00 -12.05 -11.04
C GLY A 55 1.18 -11.54 -9.85
N GLU A 56 1.38 -12.11 -8.66
CA GLU A 56 0.69 -11.67 -7.44
C GLU A 56 1.40 -10.47 -6.82
N TRP A 57 0.61 -9.61 -6.17
CA TRP A 57 1.10 -8.39 -5.53
C TRP A 57 1.26 -8.60 -4.02
N ASP A 58 2.43 -8.25 -3.49
CA ASP A 58 2.77 -8.45 -2.09
C ASP A 58 3.74 -7.38 -1.57
N ILE A 59 3.78 -7.16 -0.25
CA ILE A 59 4.71 -6.23 0.39
C ILE A 59 6.07 -6.91 0.61
N LEU A 60 7.16 -6.25 0.20
CA LEU A 60 8.53 -6.76 0.33
C LEU A 60 8.99 -6.79 1.79
N GLU A 61 8.66 -5.73 2.53
CA GLU A 61 9.11 -5.50 3.90
C GLU A 61 8.19 -6.17 4.94
N ARG A 62 7.54 -7.30 4.60
CA ARG A 62 6.73 -8.05 5.57
C ARG A 62 7.54 -8.33 6.84
N THR A 63 7.11 -7.74 7.95
CA THR A 63 7.65 -8.03 9.27
C THR A 63 6.85 -9.15 9.91
N ILE A 64 7.41 -9.75 10.97
CA ILE A 64 6.71 -10.75 11.81
C ILE A 64 5.42 -10.14 12.41
N GLU A 65 5.34 -8.81 12.50
CA GLU A 65 4.17 -8.08 13.00
C GLU A 65 2.99 -8.01 12.00
N ASP A 66 3.18 -8.39 10.73
CA ASP A 66 2.07 -8.61 9.77
C ASP A 66 1.39 -9.98 9.96
N GLU A 67 1.41 -10.53 11.17
CA GLU A 67 0.83 -11.82 11.54
C GLU A 67 -0.66 -11.93 11.15
N HIS A 68 -1.34 -10.80 11.02
CA HIS A 68 -2.74 -10.76 10.64
C HIS A 68 -3.00 -10.70 9.13
N GLY A 69 -2.00 -10.46 8.28
CA GLY A 69 -2.17 -10.40 6.81
C GLY A 69 -2.78 -9.10 6.30
N LEU A 70 -2.73 -8.02 7.09
CA LEU A 70 -3.18 -6.69 6.70
C LEU A 70 -2.43 -6.20 5.47
N LEU A 71 -1.10 -6.38 5.43
CA LEU A 71 -0.28 -5.91 4.31
C LEU A 71 -0.66 -6.62 3.01
N LYS A 72 -1.03 -7.90 3.09
CA LYS A 72 -1.53 -8.67 1.96
C LYS A 72 -2.84 -8.10 1.41
N GLU A 73 -3.77 -7.74 2.29
CA GLU A 73 -5.05 -7.15 1.86
C GLU A 73 -4.86 -5.73 1.31
N ILE A 74 -3.92 -4.94 1.85
CA ILE A 74 -3.53 -3.65 1.27
C ILE A 74 -2.96 -3.85 -0.14
N ALA A 75 -2.00 -4.76 -0.32
CA ALA A 75 -1.41 -5.07 -1.63
C ALA A 75 -2.47 -5.46 -2.67
N ARG A 76 -3.41 -6.34 -2.28
CA ARG A 76 -4.56 -6.73 -3.11
C ARG A 76 -5.46 -5.54 -3.44
N ASN A 77 -5.79 -4.70 -2.46
CA ASN A 77 -6.66 -3.55 -2.66
C ASN A 77 -6.04 -2.54 -3.64
N VAL A 78 -4.74 -2.30 -3.54
CA VAL A 78 -3.98 -1.45 -4.47
C VAL A 78 -4.02 -2.04 -5.88
N ALA A 79 -3.69 -3.33 -6.05
CA ALA A 79 -3.73 -3.98 -7.36
C ALA A 79 -5.10 -3.86 -8.03
N LEU A 80 -6.18 -4.09 -7.27
CA LEU A 80 -7.56 -3.94 -7.76
C LEU A 80 -7.88 -2.49 -8.16
N ARG A 81 -7.52 -1.51 -7.33
CA ARG A 81 -7.79 -0.09 -7.58
C ARG A 81 -7.12 0.40 -8.86
N TYR A 82 -5.89 -0.02 -9.12
CA TYR A 82 -5.11 0.36 -10.29
C TYR A 82 -5.26 -0.60 -11.48
N ARG A 83 -6.11 -1.64 -11.34
CA ARG A 83 -6.38 -2.65 -12.37
C ARG A 83 -5.09 -3.35 -12.85
N LEU A 84 -4.20 -3.58 -11.90
CA LEU A 84 -2.97 -4.33 -12.10
C LEU A 84 -3.33 -5.80 -12.10
N ARG A 85 -2.93 -6.49 -13.17
CA ARG A 85 -3.09 -7.95 -13.31
C ARG A 85 -1.84 -8.65 -12.82
#